data_AF-A0A9P3PR43-F1
#
_entry.id   AF-A0A9P3PR43-F1
#
_cell.length_a   1.000
_cell.length_b   1.000
_cell.length_c   1.000
_cell.angle_alpha   90.00
_cell.angle_beta   90.00
_cell.angle_gamma   90.00
#
_symmetry.space_group_name_H-M   'P 1'
#
loop_
_entity.id
_entity.type
_entity.pdbx_description
1 polymer ?
#
loop_
_entity_poly.entity_id
_entity_poly.type
_entity_poly.pdbx_seq_one_letter_code
_entity_poly.pdbx_strand_id
1 'polypeptide(L)'
;MCPYCSANTPLHRSGPPDLRPLSALRLTEQEWAEYRRANKPDDTYKRFGENAGTKLRVVGFNEDTKSVLRASNTDGNDYIEVGWSAMDSLLWIGQRIEDKIRVALHHWVLATSDGVIFKTFGELVCTSPAFRTQDQVVLTLLVPSDLSEFVASHMKEHAWNRLLAGKAMSSDALDKATAEFHLIDPKPSRHWAAYLAQRTADSKHLTDDLSAYSGEDLPLAYEKIESSIDEVLSGTDLGEMEAVVHDCVIPLSPDFSDDGWGNISGAEVLTRIYSPTLPSAVDIYLEYHYRTRYSSVEFFCNIYYRAHPKISKELKRTVPQNERKLNGFKRMLQMGLADMPPGRRWRAVDERCFDISPMEVQSLHRLLFGERSKMDVKKAEDEETNEPDADTPLPDRISLADMMELFLASVGIVYTTAREAGDDDEFSMGEMTWEGLRGSERWMGRNLRRVCEIDPLEGDDKESEEEGIDDEEDDYDDEDEDEDYGPRGDPGCRHQ
;
A
#
# COMPACT_ATOMS: atom_id res chain seq x y z
N MET A 1 23.26 -10.47 1.39
CA MET A 1 24.05 -10.59 0.15
C MET A 1 23.45 -11.69 -0.69
N CYS A 2 22.81 -11.33 -1.81
CA CYS A 2 22.18 -12.30 -2.71
C CYS A 2 23.23 -13.27 -3.30
N PRO A 3 23.04 -14.60 -3.23
CA PRO A 3 23.93 -15.58 -3.86
C PRO A 3 24.07 -15.39 -5.37
N TYR A 4 23.12 -14.70 -6.01
CA TYR A 4 23.11 -14.39 -7.44
C TYR A 4 23.90 -13.11 -7.80
N CYS A 5 24.16 -12.22 -6.84
CA CYS A 5 24.80 -10.92 -7.08
C CYS A 5 26.28 -10.85 -6.65
N SER A 6 26.80 -11.89 -5.98
CA SER A 6 28.22 -12.00 -5.67
C SER A 6 28.98 -12.49 -6.91
N ALA A 7 29.68 -11.57 -7.58
CA ALA A 7 30.54 -11.84 -8.73
C ALA A 7 31.71 -12.81 -8.44
N ASN A 8 31.90 -13.25 -7.19
CA ASN A 8 33.01 -14.10 -6.77
C ASN A 8 32.60 -15.51 -6.32
N THR A 9 31.33 -15.91 -6.48
CA THR A 9 30.90 -17.30 -6.21
C THR A 9 31.06 -18.12 -7.51
N PRO A 10 31.73 -19.30 -7.51
CA PRO A 10 31.95 -20.13 -8.70
C PRO A 10 30.67 -20.69 -9.39
N LEU A 11 29.49 -20.26 -8.94
CA LEU A 11 28.17 -20.74 -9.35
C LEU A 11 27.50 -19.86 -10.42
N HIS A 12 28.13 -18.77 -10.86
CA HIS A 12 27.84 -18.13 -12.15
C HIS A 12 28.39 -18.97 -13.30
N ARG A 13 27.89 -20.19 -13.46
CA ARG A 13 27.78 -20.73 -14.82
C ARG A 13 26.50 -20.14 -15.39
N SER A 14 26.66 -19.00 -16.05
CA SER A 14 25.83 -18.52 -17.16
C SER A 14 25.89 -19.51 -18.34
N GLY A 15 25.71 -20.80 -18.06
CA GLY A 15 25.49 -21.83 -19.04
C GLY A 15 24.03 -21.78 -19.50
N PRO A 16 23.74 -22.26 -20.71
CA PRO A 16 22.36 -22.47 -21.12
C PRO A 16 21.64 -23.35 -20.07
N PRO A 17 20.33 -23.11 -19.82
CA PRO A 17 19.56 -23.92 -18.91
C PRO A 17 19.69 -25.40 -19.30
N ASP A 18 19.93 -26.26 -18.31
CA ASP A 18 20.00 -27.70 -18.54
C ASP A 18 18.61 -28.19 -18.95
N LEU A 19 18.45 -28.54 -20.23
CA LEU A 19 17.16 -28.94 -20.81
C LEU A 19 16.74 -30.36 -20.43
N ARG A 20 17.50 -31.05 -19.57
CA ARG A 20 17.12 -32.36 -19.06
C ARG A 20 15.90 -32.23 -18.14
N PRO A 21 15.01 -33.25 -18.10
CA PRO A 21 13.95 -33.32 -17.10
C PRO A 21 14.52 -33.19 -15.68
N LEU A 22 13.82 -32.50 -14.80
CA LEU A 22 14.19 -32.30 -13.38
C LEU A 22 14.42 -33.64 -12.68
N SER A 23 13.64 -34.66 -13.03
CA SER A 23 13.81 -36.04 -12.55
C SER A 23 15.20 -36.63 -12.86
N ALA A 24 15.79 -36.27 -14.01
CA ALA A 24 17.13 -36.70 -14.40
C ALA A 24 18.25 -35.87 -13.74
N LEU A 25 17.92 -34.73 -13.14
CA LEU A 25 18.84 -33.86 -12.39
C LEU A 25 18.88 -34.20 -10.90
N ARG A 26 18.03 -35.12 -10.45
CA ARG A 26 17.97 -35.58 -9.07
C ARG A 26 19.22 -36.40 -8.72
N LEU A 27 19.94 -35.91 -7.71
CA LEU A 27 21.16 -36.55 -7.23
C LEU A 27 20.83 -37.76 -6.35
N THR A 28 21.63 -38.82 -6.48
CA THR A 28 21.63 -39.92 -5.53
C THR A 28 22.06 -39.43 -4.14
N GLU A 29 21.83 -40.23 -3.10
CA GLU A 29 22.20 -39.84 -1.73
C GLU A 29 23.71 -39.56 -1.58
N GLN A 30 24.55 -40.36 -2.26
CA GLN A 30 26.00 -40.17 -2.24
C GLN A 30 26.40 -38.88 -2.99
N GLU A 31 25.89 -38.68 -4.20
CA GLU A 31 26.16 -37.46 -4.99
C GLU A 31 25.66 -36.21 -4.27
N TRP A 32 24.51 -36.30 -3.61
CA TRP A 32 23.95 -35.21 -2.81
C TRP A 32 24.86 -34.87 -1.62
N ALA A 33 25.36 -35.89 -0.91
CA ALA A 33 26.29 -35.69 0.20
C ALA A 33 27.61 -35.04 -0.27
N GLU A 34 28.10 -35.40 -1.46
CA GLU A 34 29.27 -34.77 -2.07
C GLU A 34 28.98 -33.32 -2.50
N TYR A 35 27.84 -33.07 -3.14
CA TYR A 35 27.38 -31.74 -3.52
C TYR A 35 27.25 -30.80 -2.31
N ARG A 36 26.62 -31.25 -1.22
CA ARG A 36 26.47 -30.49 0.03
C ARG A 36 27.79 -30.25 0.74
N ARG A 37 28.77 -31.16 0.62
CA ARG A 37 30.12 -30.95 1.15
C ARG A 37 30.86 -29.86 0.37
N ALA A 38 30.68 -29.82 -0.95
CA ALA A 38 31.29 -28.81 -1.82
C ALA A 38 30.59 -27.44 -1.72
N ASN A 39 29.26 -27.44 -1.54
CA ASN A 39 28.41 -26.26 -1.48
C ASN A 39 27.68 -26.22 -0.14
N LYS A 40 28.42 -26.09 0.96
CA LYS A 40 27.83 -26.11 2.30
C LYS A 40 26.99 -24.84 2.51
N PRO A 41 25.65 -24.93 2.61
CA PRO A 41 24.83 -23.79 2.99
C PRO A 41 25.10 -23.40 4.45
N ASP A 42 24.78 -22.15 4.81
CA ASP A 42 24.79 -21.71 6.21
C ASP A 42 23.82 -22.57 7.03
N ASP A 43 24.19 -23.06 8.21
CA ASP A 43 23.31 -23.93 9.02
C ASP A 43 22.06 -23.18 9.55
N THR A 44 22.00 -21.85 9.37
CA THR A 44 20.89 -20.97 9.76
C THR A 44 19.55 -21.35 9.12
N TYR A 45 19.49 -21.79 7.86
CA TYR A 45 18.20 -22.16 7.24
C TYR A 45 17.53 -23.36 7.92
N LYS A 46 18.26 -24.23 8.63
CA LYS A 46 17.63 -25.34 9.36
C LYS A 46 16.94 -24.86 10.63
N ARG A 47 17.56 -23.92 11.34
CA ARG A 47 17.09 -23.43 12.66
C ARG A 47 15.70 -22.80 12.61
N PHE A 48 15.41 -22.03 11.56
CA PHE A 48 14.12 -21.35 11.42
C PHE A 48 12.99 -22.28 10.98
N GLY A 49 13.28 -23.29 10.14
CA GLY A 49 12.26 -24.19 9.59
C GLY A 49 11.92 -25.38 10.49
N GLU A 50 12.87 -25.87 11.29
CA GLU A 50 12.64 -27.03 12.19
C GLU A 50 11.81 -26.67 13.43
N ASN A 51 11.84 -25.39 13.84
CA ASN A 51 11.10 -24.89 15.00
C ASN A 51 9.76 -24.25 14.64
N ALA A 52 9.48 -24.05 13.35
CA ALA A 52 8.24 -23.44 12.91
C ALA A 52 7.10 -24.47 12.92
N GLY A 53 6.02 -24.19 13.67
CA GLY A 53 4.80 -24.99 13.63
C GLY A 53 4.07 -24.91 12.29
N THR A 54 4.42 -23.92 11.46
CA THR A 54 3.85 -23.63 10.14
C THR A 54 4.59 -24.35 9.03
N LYS A 55 3.81 -24.91 8.09
CA LYS A 55 4.33 -25.62 6.91
C LYS A 55 3.70 -25.05 5.64
N LEU A 56 4.52 -24.89 4.61
CA LEU A 56 4.07 -24.60 3.26
C LEU A 56 4.06 -25.88 2.44
N ARG A 57 3.18 -25.95 1.46
CA ARG A 57 3.07 -27.06 0.51
C ARG A 57 3.74 -26.67 -0.81
N VAL A 58 4.58 -27.54 -1.35
CA VAL A 58 5.17 -27.39 -2.68
C VAL A 58 4.61 -28.45 -3.60
N VAL A 59 3.95 -28.05 -4.69
CA VAL A 59 3.34 -28.90 -5.72
C VAL A 59 4.10 -28.81 -7.03
N GLY A 60 4.01 -29.84 -7.88
CA GLY A 60 4.66 -29.84 -9.20
C GLY A 60 3.74 -29.30 -10.28
N PHE A 61 4.26 -28.45 -11.17
CA PHE A 61 3.50 -27.91 -12.30
C PHE A 61 3.08 -28.99 -13.32
N ASN A 62 4.01 -29.87 -13.69
CA ASN A 62 3.84 -30.91 -14.71
C ASN A 62 4.24 -32.29 -14.19
N GLU A 63 4.10 -33.34 -15.00
CA GLU A 63 4.41 -34.71 -14.55
C GLU A 63 5.89 -34.92 -14.18
N ASP A 64 6.81 -34.17 -14.78
CA ASP A 64 8.24 -34.28 -14.46
C ASP A 64 8.52 -33.73 -13.04
N THR A 65 8.09 -32.52 -12.74
CA THR A 65 8.20 -31.93 -11.39
C THR A 65 7.42 -32.74 -10.34
N LYS A 66 6.21 -33.22 -10.66
CA LYS A 66 5.44 -34.13 -9.79
C LYS A 66 6.16 -35.45 -9.55
N SER A 67 6.87 -36.01 -10.54
CA SER A 67 7.63 -37.25 -10.37
C SER A 67 8.78 -37.08 -9.37
N VAL A 68 9.46 -35.93 -9.39
CA VAL A 68 10.51 -35.58 -8.43
C VAL A 68 9.93 -35.51 -7.02
N LEU A 69 8.80 -34.83 -6.86
CA LEU A 69 8.13 -34.68 -5.56
C LEU A 69 7.67 -36.04 -5.00
N ARG A 70 7.03 -36.88 -5.83
CA ARG A 70 6.65 -38.25 -5.46
C ARG A 70 7.84 -39.08 -5.01
N ALA A 71 8.95 -38.99 -5.74
CA ALA A 71 10.15 -39.76 -5.42
C ALA A 71 10.86 -39.28 -4.15
N SER A 72 10.56 -38.06 -3.69
CA SER A 72 11.08 -37.46 -2.46
C SER A 72 10.12 -37.53 -1.27
N ASN A 73 8.92 -38.08 -1.47
CA ASN A 73 7.96 -38.32 -0.42
C ASN A 73 7.90 -39.82 -0.07
N THR A 74 7.87 -40.17 1.22
CA THR A 74 7.70 -41.57 1.65
C THR A 74 6.31 -42.09 1.36
N ASP A 75 5.32 -41.20 1.30
CA ASP A 75 3.91 -41.53 1.14
C ASP A 75 3.48 -41.53 -0.33
N GLY A 76 4.40 -41.18 -1.25
CA GLY A 76 4.15 -41.15 -2.68
C GLY A 76 3.26 -40.00 -3.17
N ASN A 77 2.98 -39.01 -2.31
CA ASN A 77 2.23 -37.80 -2.69
C ASN A 77 3.00 -36.95 -3.72
N ASP A 78 2.27 -36.23 -4.56
CA ASP A 78 2.82 -35.31 -5.58
C ASP A 78 3.16 -33.91 -5.04
N TYR A 79 3.27 -33.80 -3.72
CA TYR A 79 3.69 -32.59 -3.03
C TYR A 79 4.67 -32.91 -1.89
N ILE A 80 5.41 -31.89 -1.46
CA ILE A 80 6.19 -31.93 -0.22
C ILE A 80 5.75 -30.80 0.71
N GLU A 81 5.95 -31.01 2.02
CA GLU A 81 5.77 -29.95 3.00
C GLU A 81 7.13 -29.46 3.50
N VAL A 82 7.26 -28.16 3.67
CA VAL A 82 8.48 -27.50 4.16
C VAL A 82 8.10 -26.58 5.31
N GLY A 83 8.77 -26.73 6.45
CA GLY A 83 8.59 -25.81 7.57
C GLY A 83 9.15 -24.44 7.20
N TRP A 84 8.45 -23.37 7.59
CA TRP A 84 8.85 -22.00 7.32
C TRP A 84 8.38 -21.05 8.42
N SER A 85 9.06 -19.92 8.58
CA SER A 85 8.70 -18.83 9.50
C SER A 85 8.73 -17.48 8.77
N ALA A 86 8.04 -16.46 9.31
CA ALA A 86 8.05 -15.11 8.75
C ALA A 86 9.46 -14.51 8.58
N MET A 87 10.42 -14.93 9.41
CA MET A 87 11.82 -14.51 9.34
C MET A 87 12.66 -15.24 8.29
N ASP A 88 12.07 -16.18 7.55
CA ASP A 88 12.80 -16.87 6.51
C ASP A 88 13.04 -15.97 5.30
N SER A 89 14.16 -16.22 4.61
CA SER A 89 14.26 -15.80 3.21
C SER A 89 13.73 -16.89 2.29
N LEU A 90 13.29 -16.50 1.10
CA LEU A 90 12.95 -17.46 0.04
C LEU A 90 14.12 -18.42 -0.24
N LEU A 91 15.38 -17.97 -0.11
CA LEU A 91 16.58 -18.79 -0.25
C LEU A 91 16.62 -19.92 0.77
N TRP A 92 16.29 -19.63 2.03
CA TRP A 92 16.30 -20.64 3.08
C TRP A 92 15.20 -21.66 2.88
N ILE A 93 14.00 -21.23 2.49
CA ILE A 93 12.93 -22.14 2.06
C ILE A 93 13.41 -22.98 0.87
N GLY A 94 14.03 -22.34 -0.11
CA GLY A 94 14.54 -22.99 -1.30
C GLY A 94 15.60 -24.05 -0.97
N GLN A 95 16.51 -23.79 -0.03
CA GLN A 95 17.52 -24.76 0.43
C GLN A 95 16.89 -25.97 1.13
N ARG A 96 15.79 -25.79 1.88
CA ARG A 96 15.04 -26.91 2.47
C ARG A 96 14.33 -27.74 1.40
N ILE A 97 13.78 -27.09 0.38
CA ILE A 97 13.22 -27.77 -0.79
C ILE A 97 14.31 -28.59 -1.47
N GLU A 98 15.47 -27.97 -1.73
CA GLU A 98 16.66 -28.59 -2.31
C GLU A 98 17.09 -29.85 -1.54
N ASP A 99 17.13 -29.79 -0.20
CA ASP A 99 17.44 -30.94 0.66
C ASP A 99 16.44 -32.10 0.52
N LYS A 100 15.15 -31.79 0.33
CA LYS A 100 14.10 -32.80 0.16
C LYS A 100 14.10 -33.39 -1.25
N ILE A 101 14.17 -32.55 -2.29
CA ILE A 101 14.07 -33.01 -3.67
C ILE A 101 15.40 -33.54 -4.22
N ARG A 102 16.53 -33.15 -3.61
CA ARG A 102 17.91 -33.46 -4.03
C ARG A 102 18.24 -32.99 -5.44
N VAL A 103 17.67 -31.84 -5.82
CA VAL A 103 17.94 -31.16 -7.08
C VAL A 103 18.40 -29.75 -6.78
N ALA A 104 19.53 -29.36 -7.36
CA ALA A 104 20.15 -28.08 -7.06
C ALA A 104 19.25 -26.89 -7.38
N LEU A 105 19.30 -25.85 -6.55
CA LEU A 105 18.37 -24.70 -6.58
C LEU A 105 18.38 -23.90 -7.89
N HIS A 106 19.46 -23.99 -8.68
CA HIS A 106 19.58 -23.29 -9.97
C HIS A 106 18.85 -23.99 -11.14
N HIS A 107 18.24 -25.15 -10.91
CA HIS A 107 17.51 -25.91 -11.94
C HIS A 107 15.99 -25.70 -11.90
N TRP A 108 15.48 -24.97 -10.92
CA TRP A 108 14.06 -24.78 -10.71
C TRP A 108 13.77 -23.41 -10.14
N VAL A 109 12.51 -23.00 -10.24
CA VAL A 109 11.99 -21.76 -9.68
C VAL A 109 10.69 -22.06 -8.95
N LEU A 110 10.26 -21.13 -8.10
CA LEU A 110 9.00 -21.21 -7.38
C LEU A 110 8.05 -20.15 -7.93
N ALA A 111 6.78 -20.52 -8.02
CA ALA A 111 5.70 -19.59 -8.25
C ALA A 111 4.57 -19.82 -7.25
N THR A 112 3.73 -18.83 -7.03
CA THR A 112 2.49 -18.99 -6.30
C THR A 112 1.39 -19.52 -7.22
N SER A 113 0.27 -19.95 -6.63
CA SER A 113 -0.90 -20.41 -7.42
C SER A 113 -1.61 -19.28 -8.18
N ASP A 114 -1.48 -18.03 -7.73
CA ASP A 114 -2.03 -16.83 -8.37
C ASP A 114 -1.08 -16.18 -9.39
N GLY A 115 0.06 -16.82 -9.69
CA GLY A 115 0.89 -16.42 -10.84
C GLY A 115 2.14 -15.61 -10.55
N VAL A 116 2.48 -15.39 -9.27
CA VAL A 116 3.68 -14.67 -8.86
C VAL A 116 4.90 -15.57 -9.01
N ILE A 117 5.93 -15.14 -9.73
CA ILE A 117 7.15 -15.91 -9.96
C ILE A 117 8.29 -15.32 -9.15
N PHE A 118 8.86 -16.11 -8.23
CA PHE A 118 9.98 -15.66 -7.40
C PHE A 118 11.29 -15.66 -8.21
N LYS A 119 11.66 -14.49 -8.73
CA LYS A 119 12.88 -14.26 -9.53
C LYS A 119 14.13 -14.23 -8.67
N THR A 120 14.01 -13.78 -7.42
CA THR A 120 15.12 -13.76 -6.46
C THR A 120 14.75 -14.52 -5.22
N PHE A 121 15.75 -15.17 -4.63
CA PHE A 121 15.61 -15.87 -3.37
C PHE A 121 16.10 -15.03 -2.17
N GLY A 122 16.56 -13.79 -2.42
CA GLY A 122 17.20 -12.97 -1.38
C GLY A 122 16.23 -12.28 -0.42
N GLU A 123 14.96 -12.20 -0.79
CA GLU A 123 13.92 -11.49 -0.04
C GLU A 123 13.43 -12.31 1.15
N LEU A 124 13.07 -11.60 2.22
CA LEU A 124 12.39 -12.18 3.37
C LEU A 124 10.96 -12.54 2.96
N VAL A 125 10.43 -13.62 3.50
CA VAL A 125 9.08 -14.05 3.15
C VAL A 125 8.00 -13.18 3.80
N CYS A 126 8.28 -12.57 4.97
CA CYS A 126 7.36 -11.62 5.58
C CYS A 126 7.05 -10.42 4.68
N THR A 127 7.95 -10.06 3.77
CA THR A 127 7.71 -8.95 2.84
C THR A 127 6.83 -9.34 1.66
N SER A 128 6.67 -10.64 1.38
CA SER A 128 5.83 -11.13 0.27
C SER A 128 4.37 -11.37 0.72
N PRO A 129 3.37 -10.77 0.04
CA PRO A 129 1.95 -10.97 0.31
C PRO A 129 1.53 -12.44 0.37
N ALA A 130 2.12 -13.30 -0.48
CA ALA A 130 1.85 -14.73 -0.53
C ALA A 130 2.04 -15.47 0.81
N PHE A 131 2.82 -14.89 1.73
CA PHE A 131 3.10 -15.46 3.06
C PHE A 131 2.39 -14.72 4.20
N ARG A 132 1.78 -13.56 3.98
CA ARG A 132 1.08 -12.78 5.03
C ARG A 132 -0.35 -13.26 5.27
N THR A 133 -1.06 -13.68 4.22
CA THR A 133 -2.53 -13.78 4.25
C THR A 133 -3.08 -15.20 4.25
N GLN A 134 -2.23 -16.23 4.15
CA GLN A 134 -2.70 -17.60 3.91
C GLN A 134 -2.55 -18.52 5.12
N ASP A 135 -3.66 -19.15 5.53
CA ASP A 135 -3.68 -20.28 6.47
C ASP A 135 -2.80 -21.45 5.97
N GLN A 136 -2.66 -21.58 4.64
CA GLN A 136 -1.78 -22.55 4.00
C GLN A 136 -1.14 -21.95 2.74
N VAL A 137 0.18 -21.75 2.80
CA VAL A 137 0.97 -21.30 1.65
C VAL A 137 1.19 -22.47 0.68
N VAL A 138 0.81 -22.30 -0.59
CA VAL A 138 1.04 -23.29 -1.66
C VAL A 138 1.93 -22.69 -2.75
N LEU A 139 3.08 -23.33 -2.99
CA LEU A 139 4.04 -22.96 -4.01
C LEU A 139 4.11 -24.03 -5.11
N THR A 140 4.23 -23.59 -6.35
CA THR A 140 4.40 -24.43 -7.54
C THR A 140 5.87 -24.49 -7.91
N LEU A 141 6.41 -25.70 -8.01
CA LEU A 141 7.75 -25.98 -8.50
C LEU A 141 7.74 -26.05 -10.02
N LEU A 142 8.60 -25.24 -10.64
CA LEU A 142 8.71 -25.09 -12.09
C LEU A 142 10.15 -25.34 -12.54
N VAL A 143 10.34 -25.94 -13.71
CA VAL A 143 11.63 -25.85 -14.42
C VAL A 143 11.66 -24.61 -15.33
N PRO A 144 12.84 -24.05 -15.64
CA PRO A 144 12.94 -22.90 -16.53
C PRO A 144 12.30 -23.08 -17.91
N SER A 145 12.21 -24.32 -18.42
CA SER A 145 11.54 -24.62 -19.70
C SER A 145 10.02 -24.49 -19.63
N ASP A 146 9.42 -24.60 -18.44
CA ASP A 146 7.96 -24.52 -18.24
C ASP A 146 7.49 -23.08 -18.07
N LEU A 147 8.41 -22.13 -17.87
CA LEU A 147 8.09 -20.74 -17.57
C LEU A 147 7.19 -20.10 -18.62
N SER A 148 7.42 -20.36 -19.90
CA SER A 148 6.58 -19.78 -20.96
C SER A 148 5.15 -20.31 -20.95
N GLU A 149 4.98 -21.61 -20.67
CA GLU A 149 3.67 -22.24 -20.55
C GLU A 149 2.95 -21.76 -19.28
N PHE A 150 3.65 -21.71 -18.15
CA PHE A 150 3.13 -21.20 -16.89
C PHE A 150 2.67 -19.75 -17.02
N VAL A 151 3.52 -18.86 -17.55
CA VAL A 151 3.20 -17.46 -17.78
C VAL A 151 1.98 -17.31 -18.71
N ALA A 152 1.91 -18.08 -19.80
CA ALA A 152 0.78 -18.01 -20.72
C ALA A 152 -0.56 -18.45 -20.11
N SER A 153 -0.54 -19.21 -19.01
CA SER A 153 -1.74 -19.80 -18.41
C SER A 153 -2.09 -19.27 -17.02
N HIS A 154 -1.12 -18.70 -16.31
CA HIS A 154 -1.25 -18.32 -14.89
C HIS A 154 -0.62 -16.96 -14.57
N MET A 155 -0.08 -16.20 -15.52
CA MET A 155 0.53 -14.91 -15.18
C MET A 155 -0.49 -13.98 -14.54
N LYS A 156 -0.15 -13.50 -13.33
CA LYS A 156 -0.91 -12.48 -12.63
C LYS A 156 -0.90 -11.21 -13.46
N GLU A 157 -2.07 -10.80 -13.92
CA GLU A 157 -2.29 -9.50 -14.56
C GLU A 157 -3.00 -8.59 -13.57
N HIS A 158 -2.56 -7.34 -13.52
CA HIS A 158 -3.11 -6.34 -12.62
C HIS A 158 -3.96 -5.38 -13.43
N ALA A 159 -5.17 -5.12 -12.96
CA ALA A 159 -6.09 -4.17 -13.57
C ALA A 159 -6.66 -3.27 -12.48
N TRP A 160 -6.64 -1.96 -12.73
CA TRP A 160 -7.19 -0.99 -11.80
C TRP A 160 -8.69 -0.74 -12.00
N ASN A 161 -9.11 -0.66 -13.27
CA ASN A 161 -10.48 -0.29 -13.58
C ASN A 161 -11.40 -1.51 -13.44
N ARG A 162 -12.50 -1.34 -12.71
CA ARG A 162 -13.55 -2.32 -12.54
C ARG A 162 -14.44 -2.43 -13.78
N LEU A 163 -14.61 -1.32 -14.50
CA LEU A 163 -15.48 -1.26 -15.66
C LEU A 163 -14.68 -1.33 -16.98
N LEU A 164 -15.12 -2.20 -17.89
CA LEU A 164 -14.57 -2.26 -19.24
C LEU A 164 -14.98 -1.01 -20.03
N ALA A 165 -14.02 -0.39 -20.72
CA ALA A 165 -14.29 0.76 -21.56
C ALA A 165 -15.33 0.44 -22.65
N GLY A 166 -16.37 1.26 -22.73
CA GLY A 166 -17.39 1.20 -23.78
C GLY A 166 -16.90 1.76 -25.11
N LYS A 167 -17.66 1.49 -26.18
CA LYS A 167 -17.39 2.04 -27.52
C LYS A 167 -18.35 3.18 -27.83
N ALA A 168 -17.80 4.37 -28.03
CA ALA A 168 -18.59 5.51 -28.48
C ALA A 168 -18.99 5.37 -29.95
N MET A 169 -20.23 5.77 -30.26
CA MET A 169 -20.77 5.80 -31.61
C MET A 169 -20.50 7.14 -32.33
N SER A 170 -20.01 8.14 -31.59
CA SER A 170 -19.84 9.53 -32.00
C SER A 170 -18.39 9.96 -31.88
N SER A 171 -18.00 10.97 -32.68
CA SER A 171 -16.69 11.61 -32.56
C SER A 171 -16.61 12.65 -31.44
N ASP A 172 -17.76 13.06 -30.89
CA ASP A 172 -17.85 14.04 -29.82
C ASP A 172 -17.07 13.59 -28.57
N ALA A 173 -16.42 14.56 -27.92
CA ALA A 173 -15.54 14.26 -26.80
C ALA A 173 -16.30 13.84 -25.54
N LEU A 174 -17.49 14.38 -25.32
CA LEU A 174 -18.33 13.98 -24.19
C LEU A 174 -18.85 12.56 -24.41
N ASP A 175 -19.35 12.23 -25.62
CA ASP A 175 -19.82 10.88 -25.94
C ASP A 175 -18.72 9.84 -25.76
N LYS A 176 -17.49 10.16 -26.17
CA LYS A 176 -16.30 9.32 -25.96
C LYS A 176 -15.96 9.14 -24.49
N ALA A 177 -15.88 10.24 -23.73
CA ALA A 177 -15.58 10.16 -22.30
C ALA A 177 -16.67 9.40 -21.54
N THR A 178 -17.94 9.57 -21.91
CA THR A 178 -19.07 8.85 -21.32
C THR A 178 -18.97 7.36 -21.57
N ALA A 179 -18.65 6.95 -22.81
CA ALA A 179 -18.50 5.54 -23.13
C ALA A 179 -17.24 4.93 -22.50
N GLU A 180 -16.11 5.63 -22.51
CA GLU A 180 -14.82 5.12 -22.03
C GLU A 180 -14.77 5.02 -20.50
N PHE A 181 -15.38 5.99 -19.80
CA PHE A 181 -15.27 6.14 -18.35
C PHE A 181 -16.59 6.05 -17.59
N HIS A 182 -17.67 5.64 -18.24
CA HIS A 182 -18.99 5.44 -17.63
C HIS A 182 -19.51 6.65 -16.85
N LEU A 183 -19.33 7.86 -17.41
CA LEU A 183 -19.72 9.12 -16.76
C LEU A 183 -21.20 9.12 -16.32
N ILE A 184 -21.46 9.68 -15.14
CA ILE A 184 -22.80 9.76 -14.54
C ILE A 184 -23.37 11.15 -14.84
N ASP A 185 -24.51 11.20 -15.54
CA ASP A 185 -25.22 12.44 -15.91
C ASP A 185 -24.31 13.63 -16.28
N PRO A 186 -23.39 13.47 -17.24
CA PRO A 186 -22.34 14.44 -17.46
C PRO A 186 -22.89 15.75 -18.02
N LYS A 187 -22.43 16.88 -17.47
CA LYS A 187 -22.91 18.20 -17.90
C LYS A 187 -22.20 18.68 -19.17
N PRO A 188 -22.91 19.32 -20.13
CA PRO A 188 -22.29 19.86 -21.34
C PRO A 188 -21.17 20.86 -21.03
N SER A 189 -20.00 20.65 -21.65
CA SER A 189 -18.86 21.53 -21.47
C SER A 189 -17.89 21.45 -22.65
N ARG A 190 -17.25 22.57 -22.98
CA ARG A 190 -16.19 22.60 -24.01
C ARG A 190 -14.87 21.93 -23.56
N HIS A 191 -14.76 21.55 -22.29
CA HIS A 191 -13.53 21.03 -21.70
C HIS A 191 -13.43 19.49 -21.75
N TRP A 192 -14.45 18.78 -22.22
CA TRP A 192 -14.44 17.31 -22.31
C TRP A 192 -13.31 16.76 -23.18
N ALA A 193 -12.89 17.48 -24.22
CA ALA A 193 -11.74 17.05 -25.03
C ALA A 193 -10.42 17.07 -24.25
N ALA A 194 -10.24 18.02 -23.33
CA ALA A 194 -9.05 18.08 -22.47
C ALA A 194 -9.14 17.03 -21.35
N TYR A 195 -10.33 16.85 -20.77
CA TYR A 195 -10.61 15.80 -19.80
C TYR A 195 -10.30 14.42 -20.36
N LEU A 196 -10.86 14.06 -21.53
CA LEU A 196 -10.64 12.79 -22.20
C LEU A 196 -9.15 12.56 -22.46
N ALA A 197 -8.47 13.54 -23.05
CA ALA A 197 -7.05 13.42 -23.35
C ALA A 197 -6.20 13.19 -22.08
N GLN A 198 -6.46 13.93 -21.00
CA GLN A 198 -5.71 13.81 -19.75
C GLN A 198 -6.03 12.50 -19.02
N ARG A 199 -7.31 12.13 -18.87
CA ARG A 199 -7.72 10.90 -18.18
C ARG A 199 -7.24 9.66 -18.93
N THR A 200 -7.40 9.59 -20.25
CA THR A 200 -6.84 8.49 -21.05
C THR A 200 -5.31 8.41 -20.91
N ALA A 201 -4.61 9.55 -20.88
CA ALA A 201 -3.16 9.56 -20.71
C ALA A 201 -2.73 9.09 -19.31
N ASP A 202 -3.46 9.44 -18.26
CA ASP A 202 -3.18 9.03 -16.88
C ASP A 202 -3.56 7.55 -16.66
N SER A 203 -4.71 7.10 -17.14
CA SER A 203 -5.10 5.68 -17.10
C SER A 203 -4.13 4.79 -17.89
N LYS A 204 -3.63 5.28 -19.04
CA LYS A 204 -2.59 4.56 -19.79
C LYS A 204 -1.31 4.45 -18.97
N HIS A 205 -0.88 5.54 -18.32
CA HIS A 205 0.33 5.52 -17.50
C HIS A 205 0.19 4.51 -16.35
N LEU A 206 -0.94 4.53 -15.64
CA LEU A 206 -1.23 3.56 -14.60
C LEU A 206 -1.22 2.13 -15.14
N THR A 207 -1.83 1.89 -16.31
CA THR A 207 -1.82 0.56 -16.95
C THR A 207 -0.39 0.13 -17.31
N ASP A 208 0.41 1.03 -17.88
CA ASP A 208 1.81 0.78 -18.23
C ASP A 208 2.63 0.46 -16.96
N ASP A 209 2.41 1.18 -15.85
CA ASP A 209 3.05 0.94 -14.55
C ASP A 209 2.64 -0.40 -13.95
N LEU A 210 1.33 -0.72 -13.90
CA LEU A 210 0.82 -2.00 -13.40
C LEU A 210 1.34 -3.18 -14.23
N SER A 211 1.47 -3.00 -15.55
CA SER A 211 2.01 -4.03 -16.44
C SER A 211 3.48 -4.36 -16.14
N ALA A 212 4.24 -3.43 -15.55
CA ALA A 212 5.62 -3.68 -15.13
C ALA A 212 5.71 -4.73 -14.01
N TYR A 213 4.62 -4.94 -13.27
CA TYR A 213 4.48 -5.94 -12.20
C TYR A 213 3.76 -7.21 -12.67
N SER A 214 3.63 -7.45 -13.98
CA SER A 214 3.01 -8.69 -14.48
C SER A 214 3.79 -9.92 -14.02
N GLY A 215 3.10 -10.86 -13.38
CA GLY A 215 3.72 -12.04 -12.75
C GLY A 215 4.50 -11.74 -11.46
N GLU A 216 4.33 -10.55 -10.89
CA GLU A 216 4.81 -10.15 -9.56
C GLU A 216 3.62 -9.69 -8.71
N ASP A 217 3.79 -9.62 -7.39
CA ASP A 217 2.80 -8.97 -6.53
C ASP A 217 2.78 -7.46 -6.78
N LEU A 218 1.62 -6.83 -6.56
CA LEU A 218 1.56 -5.37 -6.62
C LEU A 218 2.34 -4.79 -5.45
N PRO A 219 3.00 -3.63 -5.65
CA PRO A 219 3.50 -2.86 -4.52
C PRO A 219 2.37 -2.58 -3.52
N LEU A 220 2.68 -2.69 -2.23
CA LEU A 220 1.74 -2.47 -1.13
C LEU A 220 0.94 -1.16 -1.26
N ALA A 221 1.55 -0.13 -1.83
CA ALA A 221 0.88 1.15 -2.06
C ALA A 221 -0.36 1.04 -2.95
N TYR A 222 -0.31 0.28 -4.05
CA TYR A 222 -1.47 0.09 -4.93
C TYR A 222 -2.57 -0.70 -4.23
N GLU A 223 -2.22 -1.84 -3.62
CA GLU A 223 -3.16 -2.69 -2.90
C GLU A 223 -3.84 -1.93 -1.75
N LYS A 224 -3.08 -1.10 -1.02
CA LYS A 224 -3.63 -0.34 0.09
C LYS A 224 -4.54 0.78 -0.38
N ILE A 225 -4.20 1.49 -1.46
CA ILE A 225 -5.08 2.51 -2.03
C ILE A 225 -6.38 1.87 -2.53
N GLU A 226 -6.29 0.77 -3.29
CA GLU A 226 -7.46 0.05 -3.82
C GLU A 226 -8.38 -0.44 -2.69
N SER A 227 -7.85 -1.21 -1.75
CA SER A 227 -8.64 -1.72 -0.61
C SER A 227 -9.24 -0.60 0.25
N SER A 228 -8.55 0.52 0.42
CA SER A 228 -9.08 1.65 1.19
C SER A 228 -10.26 2.33 0.48
N ILE A 229 -10.18 2.47 -0.86
CA ILE A 229 -11.27 3.02 -1.67
C ILE A 229 -12.48 2.07 -1.60
N ASP A 230 -12.24 0.77 -1.72
CA ASP A 230 -13.29 -0.25 -1.65
C ASP A 230 -14.03 -0.21 -0.33
N GLU A 231 -13.29 -0.13 0.78
CA GLU A 231 -13.86 -0.07 2.13
C GLU A 231 -14.75 1.16 2.29
N VAL A 232 -14.25 2.36 1.96
CA VAL A 232 -15.02 3.61 2.06
C VAL A 232 -16.24 3.59 1.15
N LEU A 233 -16.09 3.20 -0.12
CA LEU A 233 -17.19 3.24 -1.07
C LEU A 233 -18.26 2.19 -0.77
N SER A 234 -17.90 1.04 -0.20
CA SER A 234 -18.87 0.02 0.23
C SER A 234 -19.78 0.48 1.37
N GLY A 235 -19.35 1.49 2.15
CA GLY A 235 -20.15 2.14 3.19
C GLY A 235 -21.13 3.19 2.68
N THR A 236 -21.19 3.43 1.36
CA THR A 236 -22.04 4.46 0.74
C THR A 236 -23.26 3.88 0.02
N ASP A 237 -24.26 4.73 -0.24
CA ASP A 237 -25.47 4.34 -0.99
C ASP A 237 -25.30 4.47 -2.53
N LEU A 238 -24.08 4.32 -3.04
CA LEU A 238 -23.79 4.51 -4.47
C LEU A 238 -24.38 3.41 -5.36
N GLY A 239 -24.52 2.18 -4.85
CA GLY A 239 -25.00 1.02 -5.62
C GLY A 239 -24.15 0.81 -6.88
N GLU A 240 -24.77 0.72 -8.06
CA GLU A 240 -24.04 0.53 -9.33
C GLU A 240 -23.07 1.69 -9.67
N MET A 241 -23.25 2.87 -9.08
CA MET A 241 -22.36 4.02 -9.29
C MET A 241 -21.00 3.85 -8.59
N GLU A 242 -20.90 2.93 -7.63
CA GLU A 242 -19.69 2.68 -6.83
C GLU A 242 -18.48 2.38 -7.72
N ALA A 243 -18.63 1.48 -8.69
CA ALA A 243 -17.57 1.12 -9.63
C ALA A 243 -17.11 2.30 -10.49
N VAL A 244 -18.03 3.23 -10.84
CA VAL A 244 -17.67 4.43 -11.60
C VAL A 244 -16.84 5.39 -10.74
N VAL A 245 -17.23 5.58 -9.47
CA VAL A 245 -16.52 6.46 -8.52
C VAL A 245 -15.15 5.88 -8.17
N HIS A 246 -15.05 4.56 -8.00
CA HIS A 246 -13.79 3.86 -7.86
C HIS A 246 -12.84 4.15 -9.04
N ASP A 247 -13.30 3.90 -10.27
CA ASP A 247 -12.52 4.09 -11.50
C ASP A 247 -12.16 5.56 -11.81
N CYS A 248 -12.74 6.51 -11.06
CA CYS A 248 -12.37 7.91 -11.11
C CYS A 248 -11.09 8.24 -10.34
N VAL A 249 -10.67 7.40 -9.39
CA VAL A 249 -9.42 7.58 -8.63
C VAL A 249 -8.27 6.96 -9.42
N ILE A 250 -7.25 7.75 -9.75
CA ILE A 250 -6.07 7.31 -10.49
C ILE A 250 -4.82 7.59 -9.66
N PRO A 251 -4.12 6.56 -9.16
CA PRO A 251 -2.79 6.71 -8.60
C PRO A 251 -1.82 7.20 -9.68
N LEU A 252 -1.11 8.31 -9.41
CA LEU A 252 -0.16 8.92 -10.35
C LEU A 252 1.28 8.65 -9.96
N SER A 253 1.57 8.60 -8.67
CA SER A 253 2.91 8.34 -8.13
C SER A 253 2.77 7.80 -6.70
N PRO A 254 2.36 6.54 -6.52
CA PRO A 254 2.36 5.90 -5.21
C PRO A 254 3.76 5.35 -4.90
N ASP A 255 4.40 5.87 -3.86
CA ASP A 255 5.70 5.37 -3.37
C ASP A 255 5.63 5.12 -1.87
N PHE A 256 5.75 3.85 -1.47
CA PHE A 256 5.84 3.42 -0.08
C PHE A 256 7.23 2.81 0.15
N SER A 257 7.83 3.17 1.28
CA SER A 257 9.08 2.61 1.76
C SER A 257 8.86 1.95 3.11
N ASP A 258 9.39 0.75 3.27
CA ASP A 258 9.33 0.02 4.54
C ASP A 258 10.63 0.17 5.37
N ASP A 259 10.56 -0.18 6.64
CA ASP A 259 11.69 -0.21 7.57
C ASP A 259 12.55 -1.50 7.47
N GLY A 260 12.32 -2.32 6.46
CA GLY A 260 12.90 -3.66 6.28
C GLY A 260 12.20 -4.78 7.07
N TRP A 261 11.21 -4.45 7.90
CA TRP A 261 10.38 -5.39 8.66
C TRP A 261 8.94 -5.43 8.16
N GLY A 262 8.65 -4.71 7.08
CA GLY A 262 7.32 -4.60 6.48
C GLY A 262 6.50 -3.43 7.03
N ASN A 263 6.96 -2.69 8.04
CA ASN A 263 6.23 -1.50 8.48
C ASN A 263 6.54 -0.33 7.55
N ILE A 264 5.52 0.45 7.20
CA ILE A 264 5.72 1.63 6.36
C ILE A 264 6.47 2.68 7.17
N SER A 265 7.65 3.08 6.69
CA SER A 265 8.50 4.09 7.30
C SER A 265 8.47 5.42 6.55
N GLY A 266 8.02 5.42 5.30
CA GLY A 266 7.81 6.63 4.53
C GLY A 266 6.88 6.39 3.36
N ALA A 267 6.05 7.37 3.05
CA ALA A 267 5.16 7.32 1.90
C ALA A 267 5.02 8.69 1.22
N GLU A 268 5.17 8.70 -0.09
CA GLU A 268 4.83 9.83 -0.96
C GLU A 268 3.80 9.33 -1.97
N VAL A 269 2.53 9.72 -1.81
CA VAL A 269 1.45 9.27 -2.70
C VAL A 269 0.75 10.43 -3.32
N LEU A 270 0.79 10.51 -4.65
CA LEU A 270 -0.04 11.42 -5.43
C LEU A 270 -1.12 10.65 -6.18
N THR A 271 -2.37 11.01 -5.95
CA THR A 271 -3.52 10.50 -6.70
C THR A 271 -4.33 11.64 -7.30
N ARG A 272 -5.12 11.33 -8.32
CA ARG A 272 -6.07 12.25 -8.95
C ARG A 272 -7.43 11.62 -9.02
N ILE A 273 -8.42 12.31 -8.46
CA ILE A 273 -9.82 11.94 -8.49
C ILE A 273 -10.49 12.76 -9.58
N TYR A 274 -10.89 12.10 -10.67
CA TYR A 274 -11.64 12.72 -11.75
C TYR A 274 -13.12 12.84 -11.39
N SER A 275 -13.75 13.95 -11.75
CA SER A 275 -15.20 14.06 -11.62
C SER A 275 -15.89 13.13 -12.65
N PRO A 276 -16.88 12.32 -12.25
CA PRO A 276 -17.71 11.56 -13.18
C PRO A 276 -18.81 12.42 -13.86
N THR A 277 -19.07 13.64 -13.39
CA THR A 277 -20.18 14.49 -13.87
C THR A 277 -19.70 15.75 -14.60
N LEU A 278 -18.43 16.16 -14.39
CA LEU A 278 -17.84 17.41 -14.87
C LEU A 278 -16.42 17.19 -15.41
N PRO A 279 -15.93 18.04 -16.33
CA PRO A 279 -14.54 17.99 -16.78
C PRO A 279 -13.58 18.67 -15.80
N SER A 280 -13.52 18.12 -14.58
CA SER A 280 -12.75 18.57 -13.42
C SER A 280 -12.06 17.40 -12.73
N ALA A 281 -11.11 17.72 -11.85
CA ALA A 281 -10.46 16.74 -10.97
C ALA A 281 -9.96 17.39 -9.68
N VAL A 282 -9.58 16.57 -8.72
CA VAL A 282 -8.86 16.97 -7.50
C VAL A 282 -7.64 16.07 -7.37
N ASP A 283 -6.47 16.66 -7.16
CA ASP A 283 -5.28 15.90 -6.77
C ASP A 283 -5.22 15.80 -5.25
N ILE A 284 -4.91 14.64 -4.71
CA ILE A 284 -4.60 14.41 -3.29
C ILE A 284 -3.16 13.94 -3.17
N TYR A 285 -2.42 14.54 -2.24
CA TYR A 285 -1.01 14.22 -1.99
C TYR A 285 -0.78 13.91 -0.53
N LEU A 286 -0.24 12.73 -0.24
CA LEU A 286 0.24 12.31 1.08
C LEU A 286 1.77 12.40 1.12
N GLU A 287 2.27 12.96 2.21
CA GLU A 287 3.67 12.91 2.61
C GLU A 287 3.73 12.37 4.04
N TYR A 288 4.29 11.18 4.21
CA TYR A 288 4.37 10.47 5.47
C TYR A 288 5.80 10.04 5.74
N HIS A 289 6.23 10.16 6.99
CA HIS A 289 7.51 9.68 7.47
C HIS A 289 7.37 9.22 8.91
N TYR A 290 7.92 8.05 9.19
CA TYR A 290 8.02 7.49 10.53
C TYR A 290 9.35 6.79 10.70
N ARG A 291 10.09 7.18 11.73
CA ARG A 291 11.35 6.54 12.07
C ARG A 291 11.62 6.56 13.57
N THR A 292 11.73 5.38 14.15
CA THR A 292 12.25 5.22 15.51
C THR A 292 13.77 5.38 15.52
N ARG A 293 14.27 6.10 16.51
CA ARG A 293 15.69 6.21 16.84
C ARG A 293 15.91 5.77 18.27
N TYR A 294 17.17 5.60 18.66
CA TYR A 294 17.53 5.12 19.99
C TYR A 294 16.92 5.94 21.14
N SER A 295 16.71 7.25 20.93
CA SER A 295 16.22 8.16 21.97
C SER A 295 15.21 9.19 21.44
N SER A 296 14.62 8.98 20.26
CA SER A 296 13.69 9.91 19.64
C SER A 296 12.87 9.23 18.58
N VAL A 297 11.73 9.83 18.21
CA VAL A 297 10.96 9.41 17.05
C VAL A 297 10.74 10.59 16.11
N GLU A 298 10.94 10.33 14.83
CA GLU A 298 10.63 11.28 13.76
C GLU A 298 9.32 10.85 13.14
N PHE A 299 8.27 11.66 13.30
CA PHE A 299 6.95 11.39 12.76
C PHE A 299 6.37 12.64 12.12
N PHE A 300 5.90 12.52 10.87
CA PHE A 300 4.96 13.46 10.29
C PHE A 300 4.07 12.77 9.25
N CYS A 301 2.84 13.28 9.12
CA CYS A 301 1.85 12.92 8.14
C CYS A 301 1.17 14.20 7.66
N ASN A 302 1.42 14.57 6.40
CA ASN A 302 0.84 15.75 5.76
C ASN A 302 -0.03 15.31 4.60
N ILE A 303 -1.24 15.85 4.52
CA ILE A 303 -2.12 15.64 3.36
C ILE A 303 -2.41 16.99 2.74
N TYR A 304 -2.26 17.05 1.43
CA TYR A 304 -2.49 18.22 0.61
C TYR A 304 -3.50 17.92 -0.49
N TYR A 305 -4.19 18.95 -0.96
CA TYR A 305 -5.12 18.84 -2.08
C TYR A 305 -4.91 19.96 -3.11
N ARG A 306 -5.24 19.70 -4.37
CA ARG A 306 -5.26 20.70 -5.44
C ARG A 306 -6.47 20.50 -6.34
N ALA A 307 -7.36 21.49 -6.34
CA ALA A 307 -8.54 21.50 -7.19
C ALA A 307 -8.22 21.91 -8.64
N HIS A 308 -8.77 21.18 -9.61
CA HIS A 308 -8.74 21.51 -11.03
C HIS A 308 -10.17 21.77 -11.55
N PRO A 309 -10.71 22.98 -11.37
CA PRO A 309 -12.02 23.39 -11.91
C PRO A 309 -12.21 23.17 -13.40
N LYS A 310 -11.11 23.16 -14.15
CA LYS A 310 -11.05 22.94 -15.59
C LYS A 310 -9.81 22.14 -15.90
N ILE A 311 -9.98 20.96 -16.48
CA ILE A 311 -8.83 20.17 -16.95
C ILE A 311 -8.13 20.92 -18.10
N SER A 312 -6.81 21.02 -17.96
CA SER A 312 -5.89 21.47 -19.01
C SER A 312 -5.12 20.27 -19.55
N LYS A 313 -4.51 20.40 -20.73
CA LYS A 313 -3.86 19.27 -21.43
C LYS A 313 -2.59 18.73 -20.77
N GLU A 314 -2.06 19.40 -19.75
CA GLU A 314 -0.74 19.09 -19.18
C GLU A 314 -0.78 19.21 -17.65
N LEU A 315 -1.71 18.51 -17.02
CA LEU A 315 -1.66 18.41 -15.57
C LEU A 315 -0.44 17.57 -15.18
N LYS A 316 0.36 18.11 -14.26
CA LYS A 316 1.57 17.44 -13.78
C LYS A 316 1.21 16.16 -13.02
N ARG A 317 2.08 15.16 -13.13
CA ARG A 317 2.03 13.86 -12.45
C ARG A 317 3.05 13.72 -11.32
N THR A 318 3.88 14.74 -11.12
CA THR A 318 4.91 14.74 -10.09
C THR A 318 4.66 15.86 -9.09
N VAL A 319 4.96 15.54 -7.83
CA VAL A 319 4.93 16.52 -6.76
C VAL A 319 6.28 17.27 -6.76
N PRO A 320 6.27 18.61 -6.64
CA PRO A 320 7.50 19.37 -6.54
C PRO A 320 8.20 19.06 -5.22
N GLN A 321 9.47 18.64 -5.25
CA GLN A 321 10.31 18.32 -4.07
C GLN A 321 10.59 19.51 -3.12
N ASN A 322 9.86 20.62 -3.20
CA ASN A 322 10.04 21.76 -2.31
C ASN A 322 8.66 22.24 -1.85
N GLU A 323 8.43 22.24 -0.53
CA GLU A 323 7.21 22.76 0.11
C GLU A 323 6.85 24.19 -0.37
N ARG A 324 7.86 25.05 -0.50
CA ARG A 324 7.70 26.43 -1.02
C ARG A 324 7.27 26.49 -2.49
N LYS A 325 7.22 25.35 -3.19
CA LYS A 325 6.88 25.19 -4.60
C LYS A 325 5.80 24.15 -4.83
N LEU A 326 4.96 23.87 -3.84
CA LEU A 326 3.80 22.96 -3.95
C LEU A 326 2.76 23.36 -5.02
N ASN A 327 3.06 24.24 -5.99
CA ASN A 327 2.34 24.42 -7.26
C ASN A 327 0.79 24.41 -7.13
N GLY A 328 0.26 25.18 -6.18
CA GLY A 328 -1.18 25.33 -5.96
C GLY A 328 -1.83 24.25 -5.08
N PHE A 329 -1.06 23.31 -4.53
CA PHE A 329 -1.54 22.47 -3.43
C PHE A 329 -1.78 23.33 -2.19
N LYS A 330 -2.85 23.01 -1.48
CA LYS A 330 -3.22 23.53 -0.17
C LYS A 330 -3.14 22.39 0.83
N ARG A 331 -2.72 22.69 2.05
CA ARG A 331 -2.71 21.70 3.13
C ARG A 331 -4.15 21.41 3.55
N MET A 332 -4.47 20.13 3.71
CA MET A 332 -5.73 19.63 4.25
C MET A 332 -5.57 19.38 5.74
N LEU A 333 -4.56 18.57 6.09
CA LEU A 333 -4.18 18.29 7.47
C LEU A 333 -2.66 18.09 7.58
N GLN A 334 -2.13 18.30 8.78
CA GLN A 334 -0.77 17.96 9.19
C GLN A 334 -0.83 17.38 10.58
N MET A 335 -0.04 16.33 10.79
CA MET A 335 0.17 15.68 12.06
C MET A 335 1.66 15.36 12.18
N GLY A 336 2.26 15.49 13.35
CA GLY A 336 3.67 15.21 13.52
C GLY A 336 4.14 15.41 14.95
N LEU A 337 5.42 15.11 15.17
CA LEU A 337 6.11 15.37 16.42
C LEU A 337 7.20 16.43 16.20
N ALA A 338 7.11 17.53 16.93
CA ALA A 338 8.19 18.51 17.05
C ALA A 338 9.08 18.21 18.25
N ASP A 339 10.35 18.61 18.12
CA ASP A 339 11.33 18.63 19.21
C ASP A 339 11.48 20.07 19.71
N MET A 340 10.99 20.37 20.92
CA MET A 340 10.99 21.72 21.50
C MET A 340 11.37 21.70 22.99
N PRO A 341 12.37 22.48 23.45
CA PRO A 341 13.57 22.98 22.77
C PRO A 341 14.70 21.93 22.76
N PRO A 342 15.83 22.16 22.06
CA PRO A 342 16.98 21.25 22.03
C PRO A 342 17.65 21.13 23.42
N GLY A 343 17.06 20.31 24.28
CA GLY A 343 17.62 19.87 25.55
C GLY A 343 18.47 18.61 25.36
N ARG A 344 19.02 18.07 26.46
CA ARG A 344 19.74 16.79 26.43
C ARG A 344 18.82 15.57 26.23
N ARG A 345 17.51 15.72 26.45
CA ARG A 345 16.50 14.67 26.35
C ARG A 345 15.44 15.13 25.34
N TRP A 346 15.15 14.27 24.36
CA TRP A 346 14.06 14.47 23.40
C TRP A 346 12.72 14.50 24.14
N ARG A 347 11.84 15.42 23.76
CA ARG A 347 10.46 15.51 24.26
C ARG A 347 9.53 15.64 23.06
N ALA A 348 8.65 14.65 22.88
CA ALA A 348 7.65 14.68 21.83
C ALA A 348 6.64 15.80 22.11
N VAL A 349 6.47 16.73 21.17
CA VAL A 349 5.37 17.70 21.18
C VAL A 349 4.52 17.47 19.95
N ASP A 350 3.24 17.22 20.15
CA ASP A 350 2.30 17.06 19.06
C ASP A 350 2.15 18.35 18.24
N GLU A 351 2.36 18.23 16.94
CA GLU A 351 2.01 19.25 15.96
C GLU A 351 0.83 18.75 15.14
N ARG A 352 -0.35 19.33 15.35
CA ARG A 352 -1.59 18.98 14.64
C ARG A 352 -2.25 20.21 14.03
N CYS A 353 -2.67 20.11 12.78
CA CYS A 353 -3.31 21.18 12.04
C CYS A 353 -4.34 20.63 11.06
N PHE A 354 -5.51 21.27 10.98
CA PHE A 354 -6.58 20.92 10.05
C PHE A 354 -7.04 22.20 9.34
N ASP A 355 -6.58 22.40 8.11
CA ASP A 355 -6.59 23.70 7.43
C ASP A 355 -7.72 23.86 6.41
N ILE A 356 -8.38 22.77 6.01
CA ILE A 356 -9.50 22.85 5.07
C ILE A 356 -10.74 23.42 5.77
N SER A 357 -11.40 24.38 5.13
CA SER A 357 -12.63 25.01 5.65
C SER A 357 -13.90 24.32 5.15
N PRO A 358 -15.05 24.45 5.86
CA PRO A 358 -16.32 23.88 5.41
C PRO A 358 -16.73 24.35 3.99
N MET A 359 -16.49 25.63 3.68
CA MET A 359 -16.76 26.19 2.36
C MET A 359 -15.90 25.56 1.25
N GLU A 360 -14.66 25.18 1.57
CA GLU A 360 -13.78 24.49 0.63
C GLU A 360 -14.24 23.05 0.42
N VAL A 361 -14.63 22.32 1.47
CA VAL A 361 -15.21 20.97 1.38
C VAL A 361 -16.44 20.97 0.47
N GLN A 362 -17.40 21.88 0.70
CA GLN A 362 -18.56 22.04 -0.18
C GLN A 362 -18.19 22.40 -1.63
N SER A 363 -17.11 23.14 -1.83
CA SER A 363 -16.65 23.53 -3.17
C SER A 363 -15.99 22.36 -3.90
N LEU A 364 -15.24 21.51 -3.19
CA LEU A 364 -14.65 20.28 -3.71
C LEU A 364 -15.72 19.23 -4.02
N HIS A 365 -16.72 19.08 -3.14
CA HIS A 365 -17.85 18.18 -3.37
C HIS A 365 -18.61 18.57 -4.63
N ARG A 366 -18.97 19.86 -4.78
CA ARG A 366 -19.60 20.36 -6.00
C ARG A 366 -18.73 20.23 -7.23
N LEU A 367 -17.43 20.33 -7.08
CA LEU A 367 -16.47 20.20 -8.16
C LEU A 367 -16.38 18.76 -8.69
N LEU A 368 -16.49 17.76 -7.80
CA LEU A 368 -16.40 16.34 -8.15
C LEU A 368 -17.73 15.73 -8.53
N PHE A 369 -18.80 16.02 -7.78
CA PHE A 369 -20.08 15.32 -7.93
C PHE A 369 -21.18 16.20 -8.50
N GLY A 370 -21.00 17.52 -8.50
CA GLY A 370 -21.99 18.49 -8.99
C GLY A 370 -22.81 19.13 -7.88
N GLU A 371 -23.81 19.93 -8.25
CA GLU A 371 -24.67 20.60 -7.27
C GLU A 371 -25.70 19.62 -6.70
N ARG A 372 -25.83 19.59 -5.38
CA ARG A 372 -26.90 18.87 -4.68
C ARG A 372 -28.28 19.37 -5.09
N SER A 373 -29.24 18.46 -5.16
CA SER A 373 -30.62 18.84 -5.44
C SER A 373 -31.15 19.63 -4.25
N LYS A 374 -31.90 20.71 -4.53
CA LYS A 374 -32.75 21.33 -3.51
C LYS A 374 -33.99 20.46 -3.30
N MET A 375 -33.84 19.17 -2.97
CA MET A 375 -34.99 18.42 -2.51
C MET A 375 -35.40 19.02 -1.17
N ASP A 376 -36.68 19.35 -1.05
CA ASP A 376 -37.26 19.88 0.17
C ASP A 376 -37.03 18.85 1.29
N VAL A 377 -36.11 19.18 2.22
CA VAL A 377 -35.77 18.43 3.45
C VAL A 377 -37.00 17.90 4.21
N LYS A 378 -38.17 18.48 3.97
CA LYS A 378 -39.46 18.09 4.54
C LYS A 378 -40.02 16.74 4.08
N LYS A 379 -39.52 16.12 3.01
CA LYS A 379 -40.06 14.83 2.53
C LYS A 379 -39.32 13.59 3.06
N ALA A 380 -38.11 13.75 3.58
CA ALA A 380 -37.30 12.63 4.07
C ALA A 380 -37.75 12.10 5.44
N GLU A 381 -38.47 12.90 6.23
CA GLU A 381 -38.94 12.48 7.57
C GLU A 381 -40.18 11.57 7.55
N ASP A 382 -40.88 11.44 6.40
CA ASP A 382 -42.21 10.78 6.32
C ASP A 382 -42.22 9.41 5.60
N GLU A 383 -41.13 8.96 4.95
CA GLU A 383 -41.10 7.68 4.21
C GLU A 383 -40.07 6.70 4.81
N GLU A 384 -40.57 5.77 5.62
CA GLU A 384 -39.87 4.72 6.41
C GLU A 384 -39.24 3.59 5.54
N THR A 385 -38.94 3.85 4.27
CA THR A 385 -38.24 2.92 3.38
C THR A 385 -36.95 3.58 2.89
N ASN A 386 -35.90 3.43 3.68
CA ASN A 386 -34.59 4.09 3.58
C ASN A 386 -33.69 3.67 2.41
N GLU A 387 -34.21 3.11 1.31
CA GLU A 387 -33.39 2.86 0.13
C GLU A 387 -33.53 4.06 -0.83
N PRO A 388 -32.44 4.81 -1.12
CA PRO A 388 -32.52 5.92 -2.05
C PRO A 388 -32.99 5.42 -3.40
N ASP A 389 -34.00 6.11 -3.96
CA ASP A 389 -34.56 5.75 -5.26
C ASP A 389 -33.44 5.69 -6.30
N ALA A 390 -33.55 4.76 -7.25
CA ALA A 390 -32.56 4.54 -8.31
C ALA A 390 -32.27 5.82 -9.12
N ASP A 391 -33.20 6.78 -9.10
CA ASP A 391 -33.11 8.09 -9.76
C ASP A 391 -32.48 9.21 -8.90
N THR A 392 -32.07 8.94 -7.65
CA THR A 392 -31.39 9.93 -6.79
C THR A 392 -30.04 10.31 -7.41
N PRO A 393 -29.75 11.60 -7.66
CA PRO A 393 -28.54 11.99 -8.37
C PRO A 393 -27.29 11.86 -7.49
N LEU A 394 -26.15 11.58 -8.13
CA LEU A 394 -24.86 11.33 -7.46
C LEU A 394 -24.49 12.29 -6.30
N PRO A 395 -24.58 13.64 -6.42
CA PRO A 395 -24.17 14.53 -5.33
C PRO A 395 -25.02 14.42 -4.06
N ASP A 396 -26.22 13.82 -4.16
CA ASP A 396 -27.10 13.58 -3.03
C ASP A 396 -26.86 12.20 -2.39
N ARG A 397 -26.20 11.26 -3.10
CA ARG A 397 -25.83 9.93 -2.59
C ARG A 397 -24.46 9.88 -1.91
N ILE A 398 -23.60 10.85 -2.20
CA ILE A 398 -22.29 10.97 -1.57
C ILE A 398 -22.27 12.19 -0.65
N SER A 399 -22.13 11.94 0.65
CA SER A 399 -22.09 12.99 1.66
C SER A 399 -20.78 13.78 1.59
N LEU A 400 -20.66 14.83 2.43
CA LEU A 400 -19.39 15.56 2.52
C LEU A 400 -18.33 14.71 3.23
N ALA A 401 -18.74 13.90 4.23
CA ALA A 401 -17.87 12.97 4.93
C ALA A 401 -17.37 11.87 3.97
N ASP A 402 -18.25 11.22 3.20
CA ASP A 402 -17.85 10.19 2.23
C ASP A 402 -16.80 10.69 1.24
N MET A 403 -16.91 11.95 0.78
CA MET A 403 -15.87 12.56 -0.08
C MET A 403 -14.54 12.75 0.65
N MET A 404 -14.56 13.22 1.89
CA MET A 404 -13.34 13.43 2.67
C MET A 404 -12.67 12.09 3.01
N GLU A 405 -13.46 11.08 3.35
CA GLU A 405 -13.02 9.70 3.55
C GLU A 405 -12.44 9.13 2.25
N LEU A 406 -13.08 9.39 1.09
CA LEU A 406 -12.53 9.03 -0.22
C LEU A 406 -11.20 9.75 -0.51
N PHE A 407 -11.00 10.98 -0.05
CA PHE A 407 -9.71 11.67 -0.20
C PHE A 407 -8.61 10.97 0.62
N LEU A 408 -8.90 10.58 1.86
CA LEU A 408 -7.99 9.79 2.69
C LEU A 408 -7.72 8.42 2.07
N ALA A 409 -8.78 7.72 1.65
CA ALA A 409 -8.69 6.40 1.03
C ALA A 409 -7.89 6.42 -0.26
N SER A 410 -8.00 7.50 -1.05
CA SER A 410 -7.24 7.66 -2.29
C SER A 410 -5.72 7.68 -2.06
N VAL A 411 -5.25 7.92 -0.84
CA VAL A 411 -3.82 7.83 -0.47
C VAL A 411 -3.51 6.68 0.48
N GLY A 412 -4.45 5.72 0.63
CA GLY A 412 -4.27 4.50 1.42
C GLY A 412 -4.64 4.62 2.91
N ILE A 413 -5.39 5.65 3.29
CA ILE A 413 -5.83 5.87 4.68
C ILE A 413 -7.34 5.58 4.76
N VAL A 414 -7.74 4.59 5.55
CA VAL A 414 -9.16 4.35 5.86
C VAL A 414 -9.51 5.08 7.13
N TYR A 415 -10.58 5.87 7.05
CA TYR A 415 -11.17 6.51 8.21
C TYR A 415 -12.68 6.54 8.04
N THR A 416 -13.38 6.19 9.11
CA THR A 416 -14.84 6.23 9.20
C THR A 416 -15.20 7.26 10.26
N THR A 417 -15.85 8.34 9.83
CA THR A 417 -16.29 9.41 10.72
C THR A 417 -17.57 8.99 11.42
N ALA A 418 -17.59 8.98 12.76
CA ALA A 418 -18.81 8.79 13.53
C ALA A 418 -19.79 9.93 13.23
N ARG A 419 -21.04 9.57 12.87
CA ARG A 419 -22.08 10.52 12.45
C ARG A 419 -23.14 10.71 13.52
N GLU A 420 -23.39 9.68 14.33
CA GLU A 420 -24.40 9.69 15.39
C GLU A 420 -23.82 9.34 16.76
N ALA A 421 -24.57 9.66 17.81
CA ALA A 421 -24.18 9.34 19.18
C ALA A 421 -24.21 7.82 19.40
N GLY A 422 -23.06 7.23 19.75
CA GLY A 422 -22.89 5.79 19.92
C GLY A 422 -22.13 5.12 18.79
N ASP A 423 -21.85 5.84 17.70
CA ASP A 423 -20.85 5.46 16.71
C ASP A 423 -19.45 5.81 17.22
N ASP A 424 -18.46 5.01 16.85
CA ASP A 424 -17.06 5.26 17.14
C ASP A 424 -16.35 5.73 15.85
N ASP A 425 -15.48 6.73 16.01
CA ASP A 425 -14.55 7.12 14.94
C ASP A 425 -13.57 5.97 14.72
N GLU A 426 -13.65 5.29 13.58
CA GLU A 426 -12.79 4.14 13.28
C GLU A 426 -11.68 4.56 12.33
N PHE A 427 -10.45 4.18 12.66
CA PHE A 427 -9.27 4.53 11.89
C PHE A 427 -8.45 3.30 11.61
N SER A 428 -8.20 3.04 10.33
CA SER A 428 -7.37 1.93 9.88
C SER A 428 -6.38 2.44 8.86
N MET A 429 -5.10 2.52 9.26
CA MET A 429 -4.04 2.98 8.35
C MET A 429 -3.14 1.87 7.81
N GLY A 430 -3.62 0.62 7.85
CA GLY A 430 -2.78 -0.52 7.49
C GLY A 430 -1.49 -0.56 8.34
N GLU A 431 -0.34 -0.71 7.70
CA GLU A 431 0.98 -0.88 8.34
C GLU A 431 1.69 0.46 8.68
N MET A 432 1.02 1.62 8.59
CA MET A 432 1.58 2.92 8.98
C MET A 432 1.50 3.15 10.49
N THR A 433 2.62 3.46 11.14
CA THR A 433 2.69 3.72 12.58
C THR A 433 2.38 5.18 12.93
N TRP A 434 1.69 5.38 14.06
CA TRP A 434 1.23 6.66 14.57
C TRP A 434 1.76 6.84 15.99
N GLU A 435 2.76 7.70 16.19
CA GLU A 435 3.32 8.02 17.51
C GLU A 435 2.93 9.40 18.04
N GLY A 436 2.74 9.51 19.36
CA GLY A 436 2.33 10.74 20.07
C GLY A 436 0.83 10.89 20.27
N LEU A 437 0.03 9.96 19.76
CA LEU A 437 -1.32 10.26 19.28
C LEU A 437 -2.46 9.75 20.18
N ARG A 438 -2.41 10.03 21.48
CA ARG A 438 -3.62 9.81 22.31
C ARG A 438 -4.74 10.70 21.78
N GLY A 439 -5.83 10.08 21.31
CA GLY A 439 -7.01 10.81 20.82
C GLY A 439 -6.89 11.37 19.40
N SER A 440 -5.94 10.94 18.58
CA SER A 440 -5.83 11.40 17.17
C SER A 440 -7.06 11.09 16.32
N GLU A 441 -7.64 9.91 16.54
CA GLU A 441 -8.86 9.47 15.87
C GLU A 441 -10.00 10.43 16.17
N ARG A 442 -10.18 10.76 17.46
CA ARG A 442 -11.18 11.71 17.92
C ARG A 442 -10.90 13.14 17.44
N TRP A 443 -9.65 13.58 17.48
CA TRP A 443 -9.25 14.89 16.94
C TRP A 443 -9.60 14.99 15.45
N MET A 444 -9.31 13.94 14.67
CA MET A 444 -9.62 13.91 13.25
C MET A 444 -11.12 13.88 13.01
N GLY A 445 -11.87 13.07 13.75
CA GLY A 445 -13.32 12.91 13.64
C GLY A 445 -14.06 14.20 13.95
N ARG A 446 -13.68 14.87 15.03
CA ARG A 446 -14.19 16.21 15.36
C ARG A 446 -13.94 17.20 14.22
N ASN A 447 -12.72 17.24 13.70
CA ASN A 447 -12.40 18.19 12.62
C ASN A 447 -13.17 17.86 11.33
N LEU A 448 -13.32 16.57 10.99
CA LEU A 448 -14.11 16.09 9.87
C LEU A 448 -15.59 16.43 10.02
N ARG A 449 -16.21 16.14 11.18
CA ARG A 449 -17.58 16.54 11.50
C ARG A 449 -17.76 18.04 11.32
N ARG A 450 -16.87 18.85 11.90
CA ARG A 450 -16.90 20.32 11.79
C ARG A 450 -16.86 20.80 10.34
N VAL A 451 -15.98 20.27 9.50
CA VAL A 451 -15.86 20.72 8.10
C VAL A 451 -16.91 20.12 7.17
N CYS A 452 -17.49 18.99 7.54
CA CYS A 452 -18.57 18.33 6.83
C CYS A 452 -19.97 18.78 7.31
N GLU A 453 -20.03 19.72 8.25
CA GLU A 453 -21.28 20.24 8.83
C GLU A 453 -22.14 19.15 9.48
N ILE A 454 -21.49 18.16 10.09
CA ILE A 454 -22.12 17.14 10.94
C ILE A 454 -22.16 17.70 12.37
N ASP A 455 -23.26 17.44 13.08
CA ASP A 455 -23.40 17.87 14.47
C ASP A 455 -22.28 17.29 15.35
N PRO A 456 -21.71 18.08 16.28
CA PRO A 456 -20.63 17.61 17.14
C PRO A 456 -21.11 16.51 18.09
N LEU A 457 -20.25 15.54 18.37
CA LEU A 457 -20.51 14.45 19.30
C LEU A 457 -20.03 14.79 20.72
N GLU A 458 -20.39 13.94 21.70
CA GLU A 458 -20.06 14.20 23.10
C GLU A 458 -18.53 14.30 23.32
N GLY A 459 -18.11 15.48 23.79
CA GLY A 459 -16.73 15.80 24.15
C GLY A 459 -15.83 16.22 22.98
N ASP A 460 -16.38 16.42 21.78
CA ASP A 460 -15.72 17.20 20.73
C ASP A 460 -15.33 18.60 21.25
N ASP A 461 -16.13 19.18 22.16
CA ASP A 461 -15.90 20.50 22.77
C ASP A 461 -14.86 20.52 23.91
N LYS A 462 -14.47 19.36 24.47
CA LYS A 462 -13.69 19.29 25.73
C LYS A 462 -12.17 19.22 25.52
N GLU A 463 -11.71 18.74 24.37
CA GLU A 463 -10.27 18.52 24.10
C GLU A 463 -9.44 19.79 23.90
N SER A 464 -10.05 20.96 23.74
CA SER A 464 -9.28 22.22 23.60
C SER A 464 -8.61 22.69 24.91
N GLU A 465 -8.95 22.10 26.06
CA GLU A 465 -8.48 22.57 27.38
C GLU A 465 -7.47 21.64 28.08
N GLU A 466 -7.33 20.37 27.69
CA GLU A 466 -6.55 19.36 28.44
C GLU A 466 -5.20 18.94 27.81
N GLU A 467 -4.82 19.42 26.62
CA GLU A 467 -3.48 19.13 26.04
C GLU A 467 -2.36 20.00 26.65
N GLY A 468 -2.49 20.34 27.93
CA GLY A 468 -1.44 20.96 28.72
C GLY A 468 -0.53 19.87 29.27
N ILE A 469 0.61 19.66 28.61
CA ILE A 469 1.87 19.10 29.13
C ILE A 469 1.66 18.24 30.38
N ASP A 470 1.61 16.91 30.22
CA ASP A 470 1.88 15.97 31.31
C ASP A 470 3.34 16.20 31.75
N ASP A 471 3.55 17.24 32.57
CA ASP A 471 4.72 17.40 33.42
C ASP A 471 4.58 16.38 34.56
N GLU A 472 4.63 15.08 34.21
CA GLU A 472 5.13 14.10 35.17
C GLU A 472 6.62 14.41 35.34
N GLU A 473 6.90 15.34 36.26
CA GLU A 473 8.20 15.52 36.89
C GLU A 473 8.60 14.20 37.54
N ASP A 474 9.16 13.31 36.74
CA ASP A 474 9.95 12.18 37.19
C ASP A 474 11.22 12.75 37.84
N ASP A 475 11.06 13.10 39.11
CA ASP A 475 12.07 13.45 40.12
C ASP A 475 12.99 12.24 40.35
N TYR A 476 13.73 11.84 39.32
CA TYR A 476 14.92 11.00 39.51
C TYR A 476 16.07 11.94 39.90
N ASP A 477 16.18 12.16 41.21
CA ASP A 477 17.42 12.56 41.89
C ASP A 477 18.52 11.54 41.54
N ASP A 478 19.15 11.71 40.38
CA ASP A 478 20.45 11.09 40.07
C ASP A 478 21.53 11.87 40.84
N GLU A 479 21.58 11.66 42.16
CA GLU A 479 22.78 11.88 42.97
C GLU A 479 23.81 10.77 42.68
N ASP A 480 24.32 10.70 41.45
CA ASP A 480 25.48 9.86 41.13
C ASP A 480 26.72 10.74 40.93
N GLU A 481 27.29 11.06 42.10
CA GLU A 481 28.71 11.15 42.43
C GLU A 481 29.70 11.45 41.30
N ASP A 482 30.26 12.66 41.39
CA ASP A 482 31.53 13.09 40.81
C ASP A 482 32.69 12.13 41.21
N GLU A 483 32.96 11.10 40.41
CA GLU A 483 34.25 10.38 40.44
C GLU A 483 35.13 10.73 39.23
N ASP A 484 35.92 11.80 39.45
CA ASP A 484 37.35 11.87 39.18
C ASP A 484 37.88 11.30 37.84
N TYR A 485 37.73 12.07 36.76
CA TYR A 485 38.65 11.99 35.62
C TYR A 485 39.66 13.14 35.69
N GLY A 486 40.83 12.83 36.25
CA GLY A 486 41.97 13.73 36.40
C GLY A 486 42.47 14.39 35.10
N PRO A 487 43.33 15.43 35.25
CA PRO A 487 43.69 16.34 34.18
C PRO A 487 44.65 15.69 33.18
N ARG A 488 44.20 15.46 31.94
CA ARG A 488 45.11 15.22 30.82
C ARG A 488 45.74 16.53 30.36
N GLY A 489 46.90 16.84 30.95
CA GLY A 489 47.91 17.65 30.27
C GLY A 489 48.52 16.84 29.12
N ASP A 490 48.40 17.31 27.89
CA ASP A 490 49.47 18.02 27.16
C ASP A 490 49.07 18.13 25.67
N PRO A 491 49.33 19.27 24.99
CA PRO A 491 48.95 19.50 23.61
C PRO A 491 50.11 19.19 22.67
N GLY A 492 49.89 18.32 21.67
CA GLY A 492 50.84 18.24 20.58
C GLY A 492 50.76 16.98 19.74
N CYS A 493 50.02 17.04 18.63
CA CYS A 493 50.51 16.50 17.38
C CYS A 493 49.74 17.09 16.20
N ARG A 494 50.47 17.86 15.39
CA ARG A 494 50.11 18.28 14.03
C ARG A 494 50.62 17.23 13.04
N HIS A 495 49.97 17.24 11.87
CA HIS A 495 50.30 16.57 10.60
C HIS A 495 49.77 15.13 10.50
N GLN A 496 49.08 14.73 9.42
CA GLN A 496 49.09 15.21 8.03
C GLN A 496 47.71 15.05 7.40
#